data_AF-A0A2J4JSI7-F1
#
_entry.id   AF-A0A2J4JSI7-F1
#
_cell.length_a   1.000
_cell.length_b   1.000
_cell.length_c   1.000
_cell.angle_alpha   90.00
_cell.angle_beta   90.00
_cell.angle_gamma   90.00
#
_symmetry.space_group_name_H-M   'P 1'
#
loop_
_entity.id
_entity.type
_entity.pdbx_description
1 polymer ?
#
loop_
_entity_poly.entity_id
_entity_poly.type
_entity_poly.pdbx_seq_one_letter_code
_entity_poly.pdbx_strand_id
1 'polypeptide(L)'
;MRMELSDLPPKYRAQAEAQIAARSRAKAPPLEAVAAAAKKTGREFDSRGEYDYYMGMILPKVQRGEIVKVESHRRFTMLPEKEYGNVKLPAMHYTPDFVLTYADGTVEVVEVKSKFTRRQQRDYIHRRRMFIDLVAEPRGWRFVEHITPDTAAEIKAWKKCAQQTERKG
;
A
#
# COMPACT_ATOMS: atom_id res chain seq x y z
N MET A 1 -18.38 -42.90 -11.54
CA MET A 1 -17.20 -42.46 -12.33
C MET A 1 -17.09 -40.95 -12.16
N ARG A 2 -15.98 -40.45 -11.59
CA ARG A 2 -15.78 -39.01 -11.40
C ARG A 2 -15.24 -38.46 -12.72
N MET A 3 -15.96 -37.53 -13.34
CA MET A 3 -15.46 -36.86 -14.55
C MET A 3 -14.31 -35.93 -14.17
N GLU A 4 -13.18 -36.09 -14.83
CA GLU A 4 -12.01 -35.23 -14.69
C GLU A 4 -12.05 -34.10 -15.72
N LEU A 5 -11.28 -33.04 -15.49
CA LEU A 5 -11.26 -31.87 -16.38
C LEU A 5 -10.81 -32.21 -17.81
N SER A 6 -9.97 -33.24 -17.95
CA SER A 6 -9.53 -33.81 -19.22
C SER A 6 -10.65 -34.48 -20.01
N ASP A 7 -11.75 -34.85 -19.36
CA ASP A 7 -12.86 -35.56 -20.00
C ASP A 7 -13.83 -34.58 -20.69
N LEU A 8 -13.68 -33.28 -20.44
CA LEU A 8 -14.46 -32.22 -21.09
C LEU A 8 -13.92 -31.93 -22.50
N PRO A 9 -14.80 -31.71 -23.50
CA PRO A 9 -14.39 -31.21 -24.81
C PRO A 9 -13.62 -29.88 -24.71
N PRO A 10 -12.61 -29.61 -25.56
CA PRO A 10 -11.74 -28.43 -25.45
C PRO A 10 -12.49 -27.09 -25.34
N LYS A 11 -13.64 -26.98 -26.02
CA LYS A 11 -14.51 -25.80 -25.99
C LYS A 11 -15.14 -25.50 -24.61
N TYR A 12 -15.29 -26.50 -23.75
CA TYR A 12 -15.90 -26.36 -22.41
C TYR A 12 -14.88 -26.40 -21.27
N ARG A 13 -13.64 -26.84 -21.53
CA ARG A 13 -12.58 -26.88 -20.51
C ARG A 13 -12.30 -25.50 -19.92
N ALA A 14 -12.13 -24.49 -20.76
CA ALA A 14 -11.88 -23.12 -20.29
C ALA A 14 -13.00 -22.57 -19.39
N GLN A 15 -14.26 -22.91 -19.68
CA GLN A 15 -15.40 -22.49 -18.86
C GLN A 15 -15.45 -23.24 -17.52
N ALA A 16 -15.15 -24.54 -17.52
CA ALA A 16 -15.08 -25.35 -16.31
C ALA A 16 -13.89 -24.93 -15.43
N GLU A 17 -12.73 -24.67 -16.02
CA GLU A 17 -11.55 -24.08 -15.37
C GLU A 17 -11.89 -22.73 -14.75
N ALA A 18 -12.59 -21.85 -15.48
CA ALA A 18 -13.03 -20.57 -14.96
C ALA A 18 -14.01 -20.71 -13.77
N GLN A 19 -14.94 -21.67 -13.84
CA GLN A 19 -15.87 -21.93 -12.73
C GLN A 19 -15.16 -22.52 -11.50
N ILE A 20 -14.17 -23.39 -11.69
CA ILE A 20 -13.36 -23.94 -10.61
C ILE A 20 -12.46 -22.85 -10.01
N ALA A 21 -11.85 -22.00 -10.83
CA ALA A 21 -11.08 -20.83 -10.38
C ALA A 21 -11.96 -19.82 -9.62
N ALA A 22 -13.20 -19.61 -10.07
CA ALA A 22 -14.17 -18.76 -9.39
C ALA A 22 -14.65 -19.36 -8.06
N ARG A 23 -14.80 -20.69 -7.98
CA ARG A 23 -15.17 -21.42 -6.74
C ARG A 23 -14.02 -21.53 -5.74
N SER A 24 -12.78 -21.63 -6.22
CA SER A 24 -11.57 -21.72 -5.39
C SER A 24 -11.04 -20.35 -4.95
N ARG A 25 -11.46 -19.24 -5.58
CA ARG A 25 -11.33 -17.91 -5.00
C ARG A 25 -12.19 -17.84 -3.75
N ALA A 26 -11.57 -17.96 -2.58
CA ALA A 26 -12.18 -17.52 -1.33
C ALA A 26 -12.78 -16.13 -1.57
N LYS A 27 -14.08 -15.98 -1.32
CA LYS A 27 -14.77 -14.69 -1.47
C LYS A 27 -14.00 -13.67 -0.65
N ALA A 28 -13.41 -12.67 -1.31
CA ALA A 28 -12.64 -11.66 -0.62
C ALA A 28 -13.51 -11.07 0.51
N PRO A 29 -12.99 -10.99 1.75
CA PRO A 29 -13.76 -10.52 2.88
C PRO A 29 -14.33 -9.12 2.59
N PRO A 30 -15.56 -8.82 3.06
CA PRO A 30 -16.15 -7.49 2.90
C PRO A 30 -15.20 -6.40 3.40
N LEU A 31 -15.22 -5.23 2.76
CA LEU A 31 -14.31 -4.12 3.08
C LEU A 31 -14.40 -3.70 4.56
N GLU A 32 -15.60 -3.72 5.12
CA GLU A 32 -15.88 -3.41 6.52
C GLU A 32 -15.20 -4.38 7.49
N ALA A 33 -15.25 -5.69 7.19
CA ALA A 33 -14.58 -6.71 7.99
C ALA A 33 -13.07 -6.50 7.99
N VAL A 34 -12.51 -6.05 6.86
CA VAL A 34 -11.08 -5.78 6.77
C VAL A 34 -10.69 -4.46 7.42
N ALA A 35 -11.48 -3.40 7.29
CA ALA A 35 -11.26 -2.17 8.04
C ALA A 35 -11.30 -2.44 9.56
N ALA A 36 -12.20 -3.30 10.03
CA ALA A 36 -12.24 -3.73 11.43
C ALA A 36 -11.00 -4.55 11.82
N ALA A 37 -10.51 -5.45 10.95
CA ALA A 37 -9.27 -6.17 11.18
C ALA A 37 -8.05 -5.23 11.23
N ALA A 38 -7.99 -4.25 10.33
CA ALA A 38 -6.95 -3.23 10.29
C ALA A 38 -6.85 -2.46 11.61
N LYS A 39 -7.97 -2.06 12.22
CA LYS A 39 -7.96 -1.40 13.54
C LYS A 39 -7.32 -2.25 14.64
N LYS A 40 -7.53 -3.57 14.63
CA LYS A 40 -6.96 -4.48 15.64
C LYS A 40 -5.43 -4.55 15.59
N THR A 41 -4.82 -4.09 14.50
CA THR A 41 -3.37 -4.07 14.35
C THR A 41 -2.71 -2.95 15.15
N GLY A 42 -3.49 -1.96 15.62
CA GLY A 42 -2.97 -0.75 16.25
C GLY A 42 -2.24 0.18 15.27
N ARG A 43 -2.39 -0.01 13.96
CA ARG A 43 -1.79 0.82 12.91
C ARG A 43 -2.87 1.49 12.08
N GLU A 44 -2.55 2.70 11.62
CA GLU A 44 -3.34 3.44 10.64
C GLU A 44 -2.94 3.00 9.22
N PHE A 45 -3.93 2.93 8.34
CA PHE A 45 -3.76 2.63 6.92
C PHE A 45 -4.71 3.53 6.12
N ASP A 46 -4.17 4.27 5.16
CA ASP A 46 -4.91 5.20 4.31
C ASP A 46 -5.69 4.51 3.19
N SER A 47 -5.36 3.25 2.93
CA SER A 47 -6.00 2.42 1.90
C SER A 47 -6.00 0.93 2.24
N ARG A 48 -6.88 0.19 1.55
CA ARG A 48 -6.90 -1.27 1.60
C ARG A 48 -5.57 -1.87 1.11
N GLY A 49 -4.99 -1.28 0.06
CA GLY A 49 -3.71 -1.70 -0.49
C GLY A 49 -2.56 -1.64 0.51
N GLU A 50 -2.50 -0.60 1.34
CA GLU A 50 -1.49 -0.52 2.40
C GLU A 50 -1.68 -1.60 3.46
N TYR A 51 -2.94 -1.84 3.87
CA TYR A 51 -3.26 -2.93 4.79
C TYR A 51 -2.83 -4.28 4.22
N ASP A 52 -3.21 -4.58 2.97
CA ASP A 52 -2.87 -5.85 2.32
C ASP A 52 -1.36 -6.00 2.12
N TYR A 53 -0.66 -4.91 1.76
CA TYR A 53 0.79 -4.90 1.65
C TYR A 53 1.45 -5.17 3.00
N TYR A 54 0.98 -4.51 4.07
CA TYR A 54 1.51 -4.76 5.40
C TYR A 54 1.27 -6.21 5.83
N MET A 55 0.06 -6.75 5.66
CA MET A 55 -0.26 -8.12 6.07
C MET A 55 0.46 -9.18 5.24
N GLY A 56 0.59 -8.97 3.94
CA GLY A 56 1.17 -9.94 3.01
C GLY A 56 2.70 -9.88 2.92
N MET A 57 3.29 -8.69 3.08
CA MET A 57 4.72 -8.47 2.81
C MET A 57 5.51 -8.08 4.06
N ILE A 58 5.03 -7.10 4.84
CA ILE A 58 5.78 -6.53 5.97
C ILE A 58 5.68 -7.45 7.20
N LEU A 59 4.47 -7.79 7.63
CA LEU A 59 4.22 -8.55 8.85
C LEU A 59 4.95 -9.90 8.86
N PRO A 60 4.97 -10.72 7.79
CA PRO A 60 5.73 -11.96 7.80
C PRO A 60 7.23 -11.74 7.98
N LYS A 61 7.80 -10.65 7.43
CA LYS A 61 9.22 -10.31 7.63
C LYS A 61 9.51 -9.84 9.05
N VAL A 62 8.59 -9.09 9.67
CA VAL A 62 8.67 -8.71 11.09
C VAL A 62 8.63 -9.95 11.99
N GLN A 63 7.72 -10.90 11.72
CA GLN A 63 7.60 -12.14 12.49
C GLN A 63 8.85 -13.02 12.40
N ARG A 64 9.58 -12.96 11.28
CA ARG A 64 10.87 -13.64 11.09
C ARG A 64 12.07 -12.87 11.68
N GLY A 65 11.86 -11.65 12.19
CA GLY A 65 12.93 -10.80 12.71
C GLY A 65 13.79 -10.15 11.63
N GLU A 66 13.40 -10.21 10.36
CA GLU A 66 14.13 -9.53 9.26
C GLU A 66 13.93 -8.01 9.33
N ILE A 67 12.72 -7.57 9.66
CA ILE A 67 12.38 -6.17 9.88
C ILE A 67 12.26 -5.92 11.38
N VAL A 68 13.10 -5.04 11.91
CA VAL A 68 13.16 -4.72 13.34
C VAL A 68 12.39 -3.45 13.70
N LYS A 69 12.09 -2.59 12.70
CA LYS A 69 11.30 -1.37 12.90
C LYS A 69 10.39 -1.09 11.70
N VAL A 70 9.13 -0.77 11.97
CA VAL A 70 8.15 -0.34 10.97
C VAL A 70 7.53 0.98 11.40
N GLU A 71 7.86 2.04 10.68
CA GLU A 71 7.27 3.38 10.85
C GLU A 71 6.23 3.62 9.75
N SER A 72 4.95 3.74 10.12
CA SER A 72 3.87 4.09 9.20
C SER A 72 3.77 5.62 9.07
N HIS A 73 3.51 6.12 7.86
CA HIS A 73 3.20 7.53 7.58
C HIS A 73 4.16 8.56 8.21
N ARG A 74 5.46 8.23 8.25
CA ARG A 74 6.48 9.14 8.81
C ARG A 74 6.65 10.36 7.91
N ARG A 75 6.35 11.56 8.43
CA ARG A 75 6.55 12.81 7.67
C ARG A 75 8.03 13.21 7.63
N PHE A 76 8.53 13.49 6.43
CA PHE A 76 9.85 14.07 6.18
C PHE A 76 9.70 15.50 5.65
N THR A 77 10.43 16.44 6.23
CA THR A 77 10.59 17.78 5.64
C THR A 77 11.72 17.72 4.62
N MET A 78 11.40 17.88 3.34
CA MET A 78 12.37 17.83 2.26
C MET A 78 12.98 19.21 1.99
N LEU A 79 12.13 20.25 2.02
CA LEU A 79 12.56 21.63 1.92
C LEU A 79 12.02 22.40 3.12
N PRO A 80 12.85 23.17 3.85
CA PRO A 80 12.36 24.07 4.87
C PRO A 80 11.57 25.21 4.23
N GLU A 81 10.74 25.86 5.05
CA GLU A 81 10.15 27.14 4.68
C GLU A 81 11.25 28.15 4.36
N LYS A 82 11.04 28.98 3.33
CA LYS A 82 12.03 29.95 2.86
C LYS A 82 11.37 31.18 2.28
N GLU A 83 12.00 32.34 2.44
CA GLU A 83 11.65 33.54 1.69
C GLU A 83 12.55 33.67 0.46
N TYR A 84 11.95 34.02 -0.68
CA TYR A 84 12.66 34.34 -1.91
C TYR A 84 12.12 35.66 -2.49
N GLY A 85 12.89 36.72 -2.31
CA GLY A 85 12.40 38.08 -2.53
C GLY A 85 11.21 38.37 -1.61
N ASN A 86 10.08 38.77 -2.20
CA ASN A 86 8.83 39.05 -1.47
C ASN A 86 7.88 37.85 -1.44
N VAL A 87 8.34 36.65 -1.79
CA VAL A 87 7.51 35.44 -1.82
C VAL A 87 7.90 34.52 -0.67
N LYS A 88 6.92 34.15 0.14
CA LYS A 88 7.04 33.12 1.16
C LYS A 88 6.77 31.74 0.56
N LEU A 89 7.79 30.89 0.54
CA LEU A 89 7.71 29.51 0.07
C LEU A 89 7.48 28.59 1.27
N PRO A 90 6.35 27.85 1.32
CA PRO A 90 6.06 26.97 2.45
C PRO A 90 7.03 25.79 2.49
N ALA A 91 7.20 25.22 3.69
CA ALA A 91 7.91 23.96 3.85
C ALA A 91 7.26 22.86 2.99
N MET A 92 8.09 22.01 2.41
CA MET A 92 7.63 20.93 1.55
C MET A 92 7.93 19.58 2.20
N HIS A 93 6.89 18.76 2.31
CA HIS A 93 6.94 17.50 3.03
C HIS A 93 6.67 16.30 2.10
N TYR A 94 7.24 15.16 2.47
CA TYR A 94 6.93 13.86 1.88
C TYR A 94 6.63 12.87 2.99
N THR A 95 5.56 12.09 2.82
CA THR A 95 5.13 11.08 3.77
C THR A 95 4.98 9.78 3.00
N PRO A 96 5.98 8.88 3.03
CA PRO A 96 5.81 7.53 2.51
C PRO A 96 4.85 6.73 3.40
N ASP A 97 4.30 5.66 2.85
CA ASP A 97 3.38 4.79 3.58
C ASP A 97 4.13 4.01 4.67
N PHE A 98 5.33 3.49 4.37
CA PHE A 98 6.16 2.79 5.34
C PHE A 98 7.65 3.15 5.22
N VAL A 99 8.33 3.20 6.37
CA VAL A 99 9.79 3.16 6.47
C VAL A 99 10.17 1.93 7.29
N LEU A 100 10.91 1.02 6.66
CA LEU A 100 11.26 -0.29 7.18
C LEU A 100 12.75 -0.30 7.51
N THR A 101 13.11 -0.61 8.75
CA THR A 101 14.50 -0.87 9.15
C THR A 101 14.70 -2.36 9.29
N TYR A 102 15.62 -2.92 8.52
CA TYR A 102 16.00 -4.33 8.56
C TYR A 102 17.05 -4.59 9.64
N ALA A 103 17.15 -5.84 10.08
CA ALA A 103 18.12 -6.27 11.09
C ALA A 103 19.58 -6.05 10.67
N ASP A 104 19.86 -6.06 9.36
CA ASP A 104 21.18 -5.81 8.77
C ASP A 104 21.54 -4.31 8.66
N GLY A 105 20.64 -3.42 9.11
CA GLY A 105 20.81 -1.96 9.02
C GLY A 105 20.29 -1.34 7.73
N THR A 106 19.84 -2.14 6.76
CA THR A 106 19.24 -1.64 5.53
C THR A 106 17.92 -0.92 5.85
N VAL A 107 17.66 0.19 5.16
CA VAL A 107 16.38 0.90 5.24
C VAL A 107 15.69 0.90 3.89
N GLU A 108 14.42 0.50 3.89
CA GLU A 108 13.55 0.50 2.72
C GLU A 108 12.36 1.41 2.98
N VAL A 109 12.16 2.38 2.08
CA VAL A 109 11.00 3.27 2.06
C VAL A 109 10.02 2.73 1.05
N VAL A 110 8.78 2.49 1.47
CA VAL A 110 7.73 1.92 0.64
C VAL A 110 6.62 2.94 0.41
N GLU A 111 6.26 3.12 -0.86
CA GLU A 111 5.07 3.84 -1.29
C GLU A 111 4.11 2.88 -2.00
N VAL A 112 2.90 2.76 -1.48
CA VAL A 112 1.80 1.98 -2.03
C VAL A 112 0.93 2.90 -2.89
N LYS A 113 0.78 2.56 -4.18
CA LYS A 113 -0.01 3.35 -5.13
C LYS A 113 -0.98 2.48 -5.91
N SER A 114 -2.20 2.98 -6.07
CA SER A 114 -3.15 2.40 -7.01
C SER A 114 -2.74 2.68 -8.47
N LYS A 115 -2.95 1.68 -9.35
CA LYS A 115 -2.82 1.84 -10.81
C LYS A 115 -3.64 3.00 -11.38
N PHE A 116 -4.81 3.28 -10.79
CA PHE A 116 -5.79 4.24 -11.31
C PHE A 116 -5.54 5.67 -10.85
N THR A 117 -5.02 5.86 -9.65
CA THR A 117 -4.76 7.20 -9.08
C THR A 117 -3.40 7.75 -9.47
N ARG A 118 -2.42 6.88 -9.76
CA ARG A 118 -1.06 7.28 -10.14
C ARG A 118 -1.02 8.22 -11.34
N ARG A 119 -1.82 7.97 -12.39
CA ARG A 119 -1.83 8.79 -13.62
C ARG A 119 -2.33 10.23 -13.42
N GLN A 120 -3.07 10.48 -12.33
CA GLN A 120 -3.68 11.77 -12.06
C GLN A 120 -2.81 12.67 -11.16
N GLN A 121 -1.75 12.12 -10.55
CA GLN A 121 -0.88 12.85 -9.62
C GLN A 121 0.37 13.36 -10.33
N ARG A 122 0.23 14.41 -11.14
CA ARG A 122 1.36 15.01 -11.89
C ARG A 122 2.56 15.37 -11.00
N ASP A 123 2.29 15.94 -9.83
CA ASP A 123 3.35 16.41 -8.92
C ASP A 123 4.03 15.28 -8.15
N TYR A 124 3.42 14.08 -8.10
CA TYR A 124 3.98 12.96 -7.33
C TYR A 124 5.36 12.56 -7.84
N ILE A 125 5.58 12.55 -9.16
CA ILE A 125 6.89 12.20 -9.73
C ILE A 125 7.98 13.15 -9.21
N HIS A 126 7.69 14.45 -9.14
CA HIS A 126 8.63 15.45 -8.66
C HIS A 126 8.86 15.36 -7.15
N ARG A 127 7.80 15.16 -6.36
CA ARG A 127 7.94 14.97 -4.91
C ARG A 127 8.72 13.69 -4.57
N ARG A 128 8.42 12.59 -5.26
CA ARG A 128 9.15 11.32 -5.12
C ARG A 128 10.62 11.48 -5.49
N ARG A 129 10.90 12.12 -6.62
CA ARG A 129 12.28 12.39 -7.06
C ARG A 129 13.03 13.20 -6.01
N MET A 130 12.42 14.27 -5.50
CA MET A 130 13.04 15.09 -4.47
C MET A 130 13.30 14.31 -3.17
N PHE A 131 12.38 13.42 -2.77
CA PHE A 131 12.60 12.55 -1.62
C PHE A 131 13.78 11.61 -1.82
N ILE A 132 13.87 11.00 -3.00
CA ILE A 132 14.97 10.09 -3.34
C ILE A 132 16.30 10.84 -3.27
N ASP A 133 16.42 11.96 -3.96
CA ASP A 133 17.67 12.71 -4.09
C ASP A 133 18.11 13.36 -2.76
N LEU A 134 17.18 13.93 -1.98
CA LEU A 134 17.52 14.67 -0.75
C LEU A 134 17.55 13.79 0.51
N VAL A 135 16.82 12.68 0.52
CA VAL A 135 16.65 11.85 1.72
C VAL A 135 17.21 10.46 1.56
N ALA A 136 16.74 9.71 0.54
CA ALA A 136 17.02 8.29 0.43
C ALA A 136 18.45 8.00 -0.03
N GLU A 137 18.86 8.56 -1.17
CA GLU A 137 20.20 8.33 -1.76
C GLU A 137 21.34 8.73 -0.81
N PRO A 138 21.34 9.92 -0.17
CA PRO A 138 22.41 10.31 0.74
C PRO A 138 22.55 9.40 1.97
N ARG A 139 21.50 8.64 2.31
CA ARG A 139 21.48 7.69 3.43
C ARG A 139 21.65 6.25 2.98
N GLY A 140 21.80 5.99 1.69
CA GLY A 140 21.83 4.64 1.13
C GLY A 140 20.51 3.87 1.29
N TRP A 141 19.38 4.56 1.43
CA TRP A 141 18.07 3.91 1.60
C TRP A 141 17.51 3.47 0.25
N ARG A 142 16.84 2.31 0.23
CA ARG A 142 16.11 1.83 -0.94
C ARG A 142 14.71 2.45 -0.97
N PHE A 143 14.26 2.90 -2.15
CA PHE A 143 12.88 3.32 -2.37
C PHE A 143 12.14 2.27 -3.21
N VAL A 144 10.96 1.84 -2.76
CA VAL A 144 10.09 0.87 -3.44
C VAL A 144 8.71 1.45 -3.66
N GLU A 145 8.26 1.41 -4.90
CA GLU A 145 6.88 1.73 -5.26
C GLU A 145 6.10 0.43 -5.50
N HIS A 146 5.13 0.13 -4.65
CA HIS A 146 4.24 -1.01 -4.80
C HIS A 146 2.92 -0.60 -5.44
N ILE A 147 2.55 -1.25 -6.55
CA ILE A 147 1.37 -0.88 -7.33
C ILE A 147 0.20 -1.83 -7.06
N THR A 148 -0.89 -1.32 -6.49
CA THR A 148 -2.11 -2.08 -6.15
C THR A 148 -3.18 -1.97 -7.22
N PRO A 149 -4.08 -2.96 -7.33
CA PRO A 149 -5.23 -2.90 -8.23
C PRO A 149 -6.37 -2.02 -7.72
N ASP A 150 -6.26 -1.38 -6.54
CA ASP A 150 -7.35 -0.64 -5.91
C ASP A 150 -7.91 0.44 -6.81
N THR A 151 -9.22 0.54 -6.91
CA THR A 151 -9.91 1.60 -7.64
C THR A 151 -10.09 2.85 -6.75
N ALA A 152 -10.34 4.00 -7.38
CA ALA A 152 -10.67 5.22 -6.63
C ALA A 152 -11.94 5.06 -5.76
N ALA A 153 -12.89 4.23 -6.20
CA ALA A 153 -14.10 3.91 -5.45
C ALA A 153 -13.79 3.10 -4.18
N GLU A 154 -12.91 2.10 -4.28
CA GLU A 154 -12.48 1.29 -3.13
C GLU A 154 -11.68 2.12 -2.11
N ILE A 155 -10.79 3.01 -2.57
CA ILE A 155 -10.08 3.94 -1.68
C ILE A 155 -11.07 4.86 -0.96
N LYS A 156 -12.07 5.41 -1.67
CA LYS A 156 -13.11 6.25 -1.06
C LYS A 156 -13.98 5.46 -0.08
N ALA A 157 -14.32 4.22 -0.39
CA ALA A 157 -15.07 3.34 0.49
C ALA A 157 -14.27 3.00 1.76
N TRP A 158 -12.97 2.72 1.62
CA TRP A 158 -12.07 2.49 2.76
C TRP A 158 -12.07 3.66 3.73
N LYS A 159 -11.88 4.87 3.22
CA LYS A 159 -11.90 6.11 4.03
C LYS A 159 -13.23 6.31 4.75
N LYS A 160 -14.36 5.99 4.10
CA LYS A 160 -15.67 6.03 4.76
C LYS A 160 -15.79 5.01 5.88
N CYS A 161 -15.34 3.77 5.67
CA CYS A 161 -15.35 2.73 6.70
C CYS A 161 -14.46 3.11 7.89
N ALA A 162 -13.28 3.68 7.63
CA ALA A 162 -12.35 4.16 8.66
C ALA A 162 -12.97 5.29 9.52
N GLN A 163 -13.59 6.30 8.88
CA GLN A 163 -14.24 7.42 9.57
C GLN A 163 -15.53 7.04 10.32
N GLN A 164 -16.34 6.13 9.76
CA GLN A 164 -17.60 5.70 10.40
C GLN A 164 -17.36 4.90 11.68
N THR A 165 -16.23 4.24 11.79
CA THR A 165 -15.85 3.46 12.97
C THR A 165 -15.17 4.33 14.04
N GLU A 166 -14.84 5.60 13.78
CA GLU A 166 -14.41 6.57 14.81
C GLU A 166 -15.60 7.20 15.53
N ARG A 167 -16.76 7.35 14.87
CA ARG A 167 -17.98 7.91 15.45
C ARG A 167 -18.74 6.97 16.39
N LYS A 168 -18.30 5.72 16.53
CA LYS A 168 -18.96 4.67 17.32
C LYS A 168 -18.11 4.14 18.49
N GLY A 169 -16.94 4.74 18.73
CA GLY A 169 -16.12 4.52 19.92
C GLY A 169 -16.18 5.74 20.82
#